data_AF-A0A6G0AEE8-F1
#
_entry.id   AF-A0A6G0AEE8-F1
#
_cell.length_a   1.000
_cell.length_b   1.000
_cell.length_c   1.000
_cell.angle_alpha   90.00
_cell.angle_beta   90.00
_cell.angle_gamma   90.00
#
_symmetry.space_group_name_H-M   'P 1'
#
loop_
_entity.id
_entity.type
_entity.pdbx_description
1 polymer ?
#
loop_
_entity_poly.entity_id
_entity_poly.type
_entity_poly.pdbx_seq_one_letter_code
_entity_poly.pdbx_strand_id
1 'polypeptide(L)'
;MRKLIFLFNITLLTFLLAGCLQVDTTINLKKDGSGIINEKVLMSKTFVNMMKEFAIAFQDSSTSAEEEFSIFKDDEIIADAKEYGDNVNYVSHEFISNDEWEGYEAIYSFDDISKIRIQPDPDSKMEMSEGEDSDEYYFFKFIKGDVSELIIDRPPINFSQDSVYSDSTDEVTEQNDDEMSEEAL
;
A
#
# COMPACT_ATOMS: atom_id res chain seq x y z
N MET A 1 -38.56 -1.90 4.93
CA MET A 1 -37.50 -2.05 5.95
C MET A 1 -36.29 -2.85 5.45
N ARG A 2 -36.44 -4.04 4.84
CA ARG A 2 -35.29 -4.81 4.28
C ARG A 2 -34.43 -4.04 3.28
N LYS A 3 -35.03 -3.25 2.37
CA LYS A 3 -34.30 -2.42 1.39
C LYS A 3 -33.51 -1.25 2.03
N LEU A 4 -34.00 -0.70 3.14
CA LEU A 4 -33.31 0.36 3.89
C LEU A 4 -32.12 -0.18 4.70
N ILE A 5 -32.27 -1.38 5.27
CA ILE A 5 -31.17 -2.09 5.94
C ILE A 5 -30.09 -2.47 4.93
N PHE A 6 -30.47 -2.94 3.74
CA PHE A 6 -29.52 -3.28 2.68
C PHE A 6 -28.73 -2.05 2.18
N LEU A 7 -29.42 -0.93 1.95
CA LEU A 7 -28.75 0.33 1.58
C LEU A 7 -27.81 0.85 2.67
N PHE A 8 -28.21 0.77 3.95
CA PHE A 8 -27.36 1.17 5.07
C PHE A 8 -26.08 0.30 5.17
N ASN A 9 -26.20 -1.03 5.00
CA ASN A 9 -25.04 -1.92 5.01
C ASN A 9 -24.09 -1.67 3.83
N ILE A 10 -24.62 -1.36 2.64
CA ILE A 10 -23.79 -0.99 1.48
C ILE A 10 -23.06 0.33 1.75
N THR A 11 -23.74 1.35 2.29
CA THR A 11 -23.10 2.63 2.61
C THR A 11 -22.02 2.49 3.69
N LEU A 12 -22.28 1.68 4.72
CA LEU A 12 -21.29 1.40 5.77
C LEU A 12 -20.07 0.66 5.20
N LEU A 13 -20.30 -0.31 4.31
CA LEU A 13 -19.23 -1.05 3.66
C LEU A 13 -18.37 -0.12 2.79
N THR A 14 -18.96 0.80 2.04
CA THR A 14 -18.20 1.76 1.22
C THR A 14 -17.33 2.71 2.04
N PHE A 15 -17.70 3.00 3.29
CA PHE A 15 -16.88 3.84 4.19
C PHE A 15 -15.62 3.10 4.70
N LEU A 16 -15.66 1.77 4.74
CA LEU A 16 -14.51 0.95 5.14
C LEU A 16 -13.46 0.81 4.04
N LEU A 17 -13.77 1.21 2.80
CA LEU A 17 -12.84 1.15 1.66
C LEU A 17 -12.02 2.43 1.48
N ALA A 18 -12.08 3.39 2.42
CA ALA A 18 -11.17 4.52 2.39
C ALA A 18 -9.73 4.01 2.58
N GLY A 19 -8.84 4.35 1.64
CA GLY A 19 -7.43 3.93 1.70
C GLY A 19 -6.79 4.38 3.02
N CYS A 20 -6.21 3.44 3.76
CA CYS A 20 -5.57 3.72 5.05
C CYS A 20 -4.10 4.12 4.92
N LEU A 21 -3.49 3.89 3.75
CA LEU A 21 -2.07 4.06 3.47
C LEU A 21 -1.87 4.84 2.17
N GLN A 22 -0.92 5.77 2.17
CA GLN A 22 -0.44 6.48 0.99
C GLN A 22 1.09 6.46 1.02
N VAL A 23 1.69 5.93 -0.03
CA VAL A 23 3.15 5.88 -0.22
C VAL A 23 3.49 6.61 -1.53
N ASP A 24 4.26 7.68 -1.43
CA ASP A 24 4.79 8.42 -2.57
C ASP A 24 6.32 8.31 -2.60
N THR A 25 6.87 7.76 -3.69
CA THR A 25 8.32 7.70 -3.92
C THR A 25 8.69 8.52 -5.15
N THR A 26 9.41 9.63 -4.94
CA THR A 26 9.82 10.56 -6.01
C THR A 26 11.33 10.58 -6.19
N ILE A 27 11.80 10.24 -7.39
CA ILE A 27 13.22 10.30 -7.75
C ILE A 27 13.53 11.62 -8.46
N ASN A 28 14.44 12.40 -7.89
CA ASN A 28 14.99 13.60 -8.52
C ASN A 28 16.39 13.32 -9.07
N LEU A 29 16.50 13.23 -10.39
CA LEU A 29 17.72 12.84 -11.09
C LEU A 29 18.47 14.04 -11.68
N LYS A 30 19.78 14.14 -11.43
CA LYS A 30 20.67 15.11 -12.07
C LYS A 30 21.23 14.56 -13.39
N LYS A 31 21.79 15.46 -14.20
CA LYS A 31 22.40 15.11 -15.51
C LYS A 31 23.57 14.13 -15.42
N ASP A 32 24.19 14.02 -14.25
CA ASP A 32 25.31 13.10 -14.01
C ASP A 32 24.88 11.72 -13.50
N GLY A 33 23.58 11.45 -13.39
CA GLY A 33 23.05 10.17 -12.91
C GLY A 33 22.94 10.04 -11.39
N SER A 34 23.40 11.05 -10.64
CA SER A 34 23.20 11.15 -9.19
C SER A 34 21.88 11.86 -8.86
N GLY A 35 21.42 11.78 -7.61
CA GLY A 35 20.15 12.36 -7.26
C GLY A 35 19.71 12.12 -5.83
N ILE A 36 18.43 12.35 -5.59
CA ILE A 36 17.77 12.07 -4.32
C ILE A 36 16.46 11.31 -4.54
N ILE A 37 16.09 10.50 -3.55
CA ILE A 37 14.79 9.85 -3.42
C ILE A 37 14.07 10.57 -2.29
N ASN A 38 12.88 11.11 -2.57
CA ASN A 38 11.96 11.57 -1.54
C ASN A 38 10.89 10.51 -1.36
N GLU A 39 10.82 9.95 -0.17
CA GLU A 39 9.83 8.97 0.25
C GLU A 39 8.85 9.65 1.19
N LYS A 40 7.56 9.44 0.98
CA LYS A 40 6.53 9.93 1.87
C LYS A 40 5.56 8.81 2.17
N VAL A 41 5.52 8.39 3.43
CA VAL A 41 4.62 7.36 3.93
C VAL A 41 3.63 8.01 4.86
N LEU A 42 2.34 7.93 4.53
CA LEU A 42 1.25 8.48 5.32
C LEU A 42 0.23 7.39 5.62
N MET A 43 -0.22 7.36 6.87
CA MET A 43 -1.24 6.46 7.34
C MET A 43 -2.37 7.23 8.00
N SER A 44 -3.61 6.82 7.78
CA SER A 44 -4.75 7.51 8.37
C SER A 44 -4.70 7.40 9.90
N LYS A 45 -4.97 8.51 10.61
CA LYS A 45 -4.95 8.53 12.07
C LYS A 45 -5.93 7.53 12.70
N THR A 46 -7.07 7.31 12.06
CA THR A 46 -8.05 6.31 12.51
C THR A 46 -7.42 4.92 12.51
N PHE A 47 -6.70 4.55 11.46
CA PHE A 47 -6.04 3.25 11.37
C PHE A 47 -4.86 3.14 12.34
N VAL A 48 -4.05 4.20 12.49
CA VAL A 48 -2.99 4.28 13.50
C VAL A 48 -3.52 4.05 14.92
N ASN A 49 -4.61 4.73 15.29
CA ASN A 49 -5.21 4.58 16.62
C ASN A 49 -5.74 3.17 16.83
N MET A 50 -6.36 2.57 15.81
CA MET A 50 -6.80 1.17 15.88
C MET A 50 -5.63 0.20 16.11
N MET A 51 -4.49 0.40 15.44
CA MET A 51 -3.29 -0.42 15.65
C MET A 51 -2.69 -0.20 17.05
N LYS A 52 -2.67 1.05 17.55
CA LYS A 52 -2.26 1.37 18.92
C LYS A 52 -3.12 0.64 19.95
N GLU A 53 -4.45 0.69 19.80
CA GLU A 53 -5.39 -0.02 20.68
C GLU A 53 -5.22 -1.54 20.60
N PHE A 54 -5.01 -2.08 19.40
CA PHE A 54 -4.74 -3.51 19.21
C PHE A 54 -3.44 -3.91 19.90
N ALA A 55 -2.34 -3.18 19.69
CA ALA A 55 -1.05 -3.46 20.33
C ALA A 55 -1.17 -3.44 21.87
N ILE A 56 -1.89 -2.47 22.44
CA ILE A 56 -2.17 -2.38 23.88
C ILE A 56 -2.98 -3.59 24.37
N ALA A 57 -3.99 -4.03 23.61
CA ALA A 57 -4.83 -5.16 23.99
C ALA A 57 -4.09 -6.51 24.02
N PHE A 58 -3.00 -6.63 23.25
CA PHE A 58 -2.17 -7.83 23.15
C PHE A 58 -0.83 -7.72 23.92
N GLN A 59 -0.55 -6.57 24.54
CA GLN A 59 0.64 -6.39 25.38
C GLN A 59 0.43 -7.05 26.75
N ASP A 60 1.26 -8.05 27.05
CA ASP A 60 1.24 -8.73 28.35
C ASP A 60 1.67 -7.75 29.47
N SER A 61 1.09 -7.87 30.66
CA SER A 61 1.15 -6.86 31.74
C SER A 61 2.53 -6.68 32.39
N SER A 62 3.59 -7.17 31.76
CA SER A 62 4.96 -7.26 32.28
C SER A 62 5.95 -6.30 31.61
N THR A 63 5.54 -5.57 30.56
CA THR A 63 6.39 -4.57 29.91
C THR A 63 5.93 -3.18 30.35
N SER A 64 6.73 -2.56 31.22
CA SER A 64 6.50 -1.21 31.72
C SER A 64 6.30 -0.23 30.56
N ALA A 65 5.16 0.45 30.59
CA ALA A 65 4.84 1.61 29.77
C ALA A 65 5.90 2.69 30.00
N GLU A 66 6.64 3.05 28.95
CA GLU A 66 7.40 4.32 28.87
C GLU A 66 7.97 4.63 27.48
N GLU A 67 7.93 3.70 26.51
CA GLU A 67 8.08 4.05 25.09
C GLU A 67 6.69 4.28 24.49
N GLU A 68 6.41 5.52 24.07
CA GLU A 68 5.24 5.81 23.25
C GLU A 68 5.27 4.88 22.03
N PHE A 69 4.25 4.03 21.88
CA PHE A 69 4.12 3.19 20.69
C PHE A 69 4.06 4.11 19.47
N SER A 70 5.18 4.19 18.75
CA SER A 70 5.27 4.83 17.45
C SER A 70 5.37 3.75 16.39
N ILE A 71 4.52 3.88 15.37
CA ILE A 71 4.51 2.97 14.21
C ILE A 71 5.71 3.24 13.31
N PHE A 72 6.23 4.47 13.32
CA PHE A 72 7.37 4.89 12.52
C PHE A 72 8.57 5.14 13.44
N LYS A 73 9.70 4.46 13.19
CA LYS A 73 10.93 4.59 14.00
C LYS A 73 12.06 5.17 13.17
N ASP A 74 12.85 6.08 13.76
CA ASP A 74 14.02 6.67 13.11
C ASP A 74 14.99 5.61 12.54
N ASP A 75 15.28 4.55 13.32
CA ASP A 75 16.25 3.52 12.93
C ASP A 75 15.79 2.71 11.70
N GLU A 76 14.48 2.49 11.57
CA GLU A 76 13.87 1.84 10.40
C GLU A 76 13.96 2.75 9.17
N ILE A 77 13.53 4.01 9.29
CA ILE A 77 13.64 5.01 8.21
C ILE A 77 15.10 5.17 7.73
N ILE A 78 16.08 5.11 8.63
CA ILE A 78 17.49 5.17 8.24
C ILE A 78 17.93 3.88 7.52
N ALA A 79 17.42 2.73 7.95
CA ALA A 79 17.73 1.42 7.37
C ALA A 79 17.14 1.24 5.96
N ASP A 80 15.97 1.83 5.68
CA ASP A 80 15.27 1.80 4.39
C ASP A 80 16.14 2.22 3.20
N ALA A 81 17.18 3.03 3.43
CA ALA A 81 18.16 3.37 2.41
C ALA A 81 18.69 2.11 1.68
N LYS A 82 18.88 1.00 2.39
CA LYS A 82 19.39 -0.26 1.83
C LYS A 82 18.38 -0.98 0.94
N GLU A 83 17.09 -0.73 1.12
CA GLU A 83 16.05 -1.31 0.26
C GLU A 83 16.18 -0.78 -1.17
N TYR A 84 16.52 0.51 -1.29
CA TYR A 84 16.74 1.19 -2.55
C TYR A 84 18.03 0.77 -3.25
N GLY A 85 19.08 0.43 -2.49
CA GLY A 85 20.32 -0.12 -3.02
C GLY A 85 21.54 0.21 -2.16
N ASP A 86 22.63 -0.54 -2.34
CA ASP A 86 23.85 -0.42 -1.51
C ASP A 86 24.54 0.95 -1.58
N ASN A 87 24.27 1.74 -2.62
CA ASN A 87 24.86 3.07 -2.84
C ASN A 87 23.94 4.23 -2.42
N VAL A 88 22.86 3.94 -1.72
CA VAL A 88 21.89 4.92 -1.25
C VAL A 88 22.21 5.28 0.20
N ASN A 89 22.23 6.57 0.51
CA ASN A 89 22.54 7.09 1.83
C ASN A 89 21.39 7.93 2.36
N TYR A 90 20.98 7.67 3.60
CA TYR A 90 20.05 8.52 4.33
C TYR A 90 20.59 9.96 4.46
N VAL A 91 19.71 10.95 4.27
CA VAL A 91 20.02 12.38 4.39
C VAL A 91 19.25 13.01 5.55
N SER A 92 17.92 12.89 5.56
CA SER A 92 17.05 13.50 6.57
C SER A 92 15.65 12.89 6.53
N HIS A 93 14.87 13.03 7.61
CA HIS A 93 13.43 12.80 7.59
C HIS A 93 12.70 13.81 8.48
N GLU A 94 11.40 13.98 8.24
CA GLU A 94 10.49 14.76 9.07
C GLU A 94 9.21 13.96 9.32
N PHE A 95 8.77 13.89 10.58
CA PHE A 95 7.50 13.27 10.93
C PHE A 95 6.33 14.18 10.58
N ILE A 96 5.28 13.59 10.05
CA ILE A 96 4.02 14.24 9.71
C ILE A 96 2.96 13.74 10.68
N SER A 97 2.33 14.65 11.42
CA SER A 97 1.15 14.32 12.23
C SER A 97 0.16 15.49 12.15
N ASN A 98 -1.01 15.24 11.57
CA ASN A 98 -2.12 16.18 11.49
C ASN A 98 -3.43 15.48 11.88
N ASP A 99 -4.59 16.09 11.65
CA ASP A 99 -5.87 15.51 12.08
C ASP A 99 -6.26 14.24 11.30
N GLU A 100 -5.78 14.10 10.07
CA GLU A 100 -6.15 13.00 9.16
C GLU A 100 -5.05 11.95 9.03
N TRP A 101 -3.78 12.36 9.06
CA TRP A 101 -2.63 11.55 8.70
C TRP A 101 -1.52 11.58 9.77
N GLU A 102 -0.85 10.44 9.93
CA GLU A 102 0.37 10.26 10.71
C GLU A 102 1.37 9.46 9.84
N GLY A 103 2.64 9.87 9.81
CA GLY A 103 3.61 9.36 8.84
C GLY A 103 4.94 10.10 8.86
N TYR A 104 5.70 9.99 7.77
CA TYR A 104 6.97 10.70 7.60
C TYR A 104 7.25 11.06 6.14
N GLU A 105 8.16 12.01 5.95
CA GLU A 105 8.82 12.29 4.68
C GLU A 105 10.34 12.15 4.87
N ALA A 106 10.96 11.24 4.11
CA ALA A 106 12.39 10.94 4.18
C ALA A 106 13.09 11.27 2.86
N ILE A 107 14.34 11.72 2.97
CA ILE A 107 15.22 12.05 1.85
C ILE A 107 16.43 11.12 1.91
N TYR A 108 16.66 10.43 0.80
CA TYR A 108 17.83 9.61 0.56
C TYR A 108 18.61 10.16 -0.64
N SER A 109 19.92 9.95 -0.66
CA SER A 109 20.80 10.39 -1.74
C SER A 109 21.48 9.21 -2.40
N PHE A 110 21.77 9.34 -3.69
CA PHE A 110 22.46 8.32 -4.46
C PHE A 110 23.38 8.95 -5.49
N ASP A 111 24.47 8.23 -5.80
CA ASP A 111 25.45 8.67 -6.79
C ASP A 111 25.17 8.17 -8.21
N ASP A 112 24.40 7.08 -8.33
CA ASP A 112 24.16 6.39 -9.59
C ASP A 112 22.78 5.71 -9.58
N ILE A 113 21.87 6.26 -10.38
CA ILE A 113 20.51 5.74 -10.56
C ILE A 113 20.47 4.30 -11.09
N SER A 114 21.50 3.85 -11.81
CA SER A 114 21.53 2.48 -12.35
C SER A 114 21.75 1.38 -11.30
N LYS A 115 22.06 1.79 -10.06
CA LYS A 115 22.24 0.90 -8.92
C LYS A 115 21.05 0.90 -7.96
N ILE A 116 20.00 1.64 -8.30
CA ILE A 116 18.80 1.77 -7.48
C ILE A 116 17.72 0.84 -8.01
N ARG A 117 16.92 0.33 -7.09
CA ARG A 117 15.67 -0.38 -7.35
C ARG A 117 14.54 0.26 -6.55
N ILE A 118 13.31 0.25 -7.09
CA ILE A 118 12.11 0.70 -6.37
C ILE A 118 11.14 -0.47 -6.28
N GLN A 119 10.65 -0.76 -5.07
CA GLN A 119 9.52 -1.67 -4.84
C GLN A 119 8.22 -0.90 -5.14
N PRO A 120 7.45 -1.27 -6.18
CA PRO A 120 6.19 -0.59 -6.51
C PRO A 120 5.04 -0.93 -5.56
N ASP A 121 5.13 -1.99 -4.77
CA ASP A 121 4.09 -2.36 -3.81
C ASP A 121 4.12 -1.44 -2.58
N PRO A 122 3.07 -0.63 -2.33
CA PRO A 122 3.02 0.22 -1.14
C PRO A 122 2.95 -0.58 0.16
N ASP A 123 2.46 -1.82 0.13
CA ASP A 123 2.31 -2.65 1.34
C ASP A 123 3.67 -3.13 1.87
N SER A 124 4.72 -3.11 1.02
CA SER A 124 6.10 -3.43 1.45
C SER A 124 6.63 -2.43 2.49
N LYS A 125 5.99 -1.26 2.62
CA LYS A 125 6.33 -0.25 3.64
C LYS A 125 5.67 -0.50 4.98
N MET A 126 4.95 -1.62 5.13
CA MET A 126 4.36 -2.04 6.39
C MET A 126 4.92 -3.39 6.81
N GLU A 127 5.54 -3.46 8.00
CA GLU A 127 6.05 -4.71 8.58
C GLU A 127 4.95 -5.76 8.88
N MET A 128 3.68 -5.36 8.79
CA MET A 128 2.51 -6.19 9.10
C MET A 128 1.96 -6.95 7.88
N SER A 129 2.61 -6.87 6.71
CA SER A 129 2.21 -7.65 5.54
C SER A 129 2.67 -9.10 5.69
N GLU A 130 1.73 -10.04 5.90
CA GLU A 130 2.01 -11.49 5.79
C GLU A 130 1.99 -11.97 4.32
N GLY A 131 2.04 -11.05 3.35
CA GLY A 131 2.25 -11.38 1.94
C GLY A 131 3.71 -11.67 1.65
N GLU A 132 3.99 -12.54 0.67
CA GLU A 132 5.34 -12.60 0.10
C GLU A 132 5.63 -11.24 -0.53
N ASP A 133 6.68 -10.55 -0.07
CA ASP A 133 7.20 -9.36 -0.75
C ASP A 133 7.36 -9.70 -2.21
N SER A 134 6.69 -8.95 -3.09
CA SER A 134 6.85 -9.19 -4.51
C SER A 134 8.31 -8.93 -4.88
N ASP A 135 9.01 -9.90 -5.47
CA ASP A 135 10.38 -9.71 -6.00
C ASP A 135 10.39 -8.77 -7.24
N GLU A 136 9.32 -8.02 -7.45
CA GLU A 136 9.11 -7.13 -8.56
C GLU A 136 9.68 -5.75 -8.22
N TYR A 137 10.68 -5.31 -8.98
CA TYR A 137 11.30 -4.00 -8.78
C TYR A 137 11.35 -3.21 -10.09
N TYR A 138 11.25 -1.89 -9.98
CA TYR A 138 11.65 -0.99 -11.06
C TYR A 138 13.17 -0.84 -11.03
N PHE A 139 13.80 -1.07 -12.17
CA PHE A 139 15.23 -0.83 -12.38
C PHE A 139 15.44 0.30 -13.37
N PHE A 140 16.62 0.91 -13.32
CA PHE A 140 16.94 2.05 -14.17
C PHE A 140 18.22 1.80 -14.95
N LYS A 141 18.22 2.28 -16.18
CA LYS A 141 19.43 2.41 -16.98
C LYS A 141 19.57 3.85 -17.42
N PHE A 142 20.74 4.42 -17.17
CA PHE A 142 21.05 5.81 -17.49
C PHE A 142 22.20 5.91 -18.49
N ILE A 143 21.95 6.58 -19.60
CA ILE A 143 22.91 6.78 -20.68
C ILE A 143 23.25 8.28 -20.73
N LYS A 144 24.50 8.60 -20.37
CA LYS A 144 25.02 9.97 -20.40
C LYS A 144 25.29 10.41 -21.84
N GLY A 145 24.88 11.63 -22.18
CA GLY A 145 25.09 12.24 -23.48
C GLY A 145 24.63 13.71 -23.50
N ASP A 146 24.78 14.38 -24.64
CA ASP A 146 24.29 15.76 -24.85
C ASP A 146 22.80 15.89 -24.52
N VAL A 147 22.03 14.86 -24.90
CA VAL A 147 20.73 14.53 -24.34
C VAL A 147 20.90 13.23 -23.58
N SER A 148 20.66 13.26 -22.28
CA SER A 148 20.75 12.04 -21.45
C SER A 148 19.46 11.24 -21.54
N GLU A 149 19.59 9.91 -21.62
CA GLU A 149 18.45 9.00 -21.69
C GLU A 149 18.32 8.21 -20.39
N LEU A 150 17.08 8.14 -19.88
CA LEU A 150 16.70 7.29 -18.75
C LEU A 150 15.72 6.24 -19.27
N ILE A 151 16.10 4.97 -19.12
CA ILE A 151 15.25 3.82 -19.44
C ILE A 151 14.81 3.22 -18.11
N ILE A 152 13.50 3.07 -17.93
CA ILE A 152 12.89 2.48 -16.75
C ILE A 152 12.43 1.07 -17.13
N ASP A 153 13.08 0.07 -16.56
CA ASP A 153 12.68 -1.32 -16.65
C ASP A 153 11.65 -1.60 -15.56
N ARG A 154 10.45 -2.02 -15.96
CA ARG A 154 9.31 -2.23 -15.07
C ARG A 154 8.85 -3.69 -15.16
N PRO A 155 8.43 -4.30 -14.05
CA PRO A 155 7.71 -5.56 -14.04
C PRO A 155 6.55 -5.53 -15.06
N PRO A 156 6.25 -6.68 -15.68
CA PRO A 156 5.14 -6.78 -16.61
C PRO A 156 3.82 -6.50 -15.88
N ILE A 157 3.08 -5.50 -16.34
CA ILE A 157 1.72 -5.26 -15.84
C ILE A 157 0.81 -6.34 -16.42
N ASN A 158 0.49 -7.36 -15.63
CA ASN A 158 -0.52 -8.35 -15.99
C ASN A 158 -1.90 -7.69 -15.89
N PHE A 159 -2.43 -7.22 -17.01
CA PHE A 159 -3.85 -6.89 -17.14
C PHE A 159 -4.68 -8.17 -17.22
N SER A 160 -4.53 -9.08 -16.25
CA SER A 160 -5.45 -10.21 -16.10
C SER A 160 -6.80 -9.66 -15.62
N GLN A 161 -7.82 -10.02 -16.38
CA GLN A 161 -9.17 -9.53 -16.38
C GLN A 161 -9.95 -10.07 -15.16
N ASP A 162 -9.57 -9.69 -13.94
CA ASP A 162 -10.30 -10.10 -12.71
C ASP A 162 -11.37 -9.09 -12.27
N SER A 163 -11.67 -8.09 -13.12
CA SER A 163 -12.92 -7.34 -13.03
C SER A 163 -14.01 -7.97 -13.91
N VAL A 164 -14.26 -9.27 -13.74
CA VAL A 164 -15.55 -9.84 -14.15
C VAL A 164 -16.58 -9.36 -13.12
N TYR A 165 -17.13 -8.18 -13.38
CA TYR A 165 -18.46 -7.81 -12.93
C TYR A 165 -19.39 -8.95 -13.37
N SER A 166 -19.84 -9.80 -12.45
CA SER A 166 -20.87 -10.80 -12.74
C SER A 166 -22.18 -10.04 -12.95
N ASP A 167 -22.40 -9.57 -14.18
CA ASP A 167 -23.70 -9.17 -14.68
C ASP A 167 -24.55 -10.44 -14.82
N SER A 168 -25.13 -10.88 -13.71
CA SER A 168 -26.17 -11.90 -13.71
C SER A 168 -27.46 -11.28 -14.26
N THR A 169 -27.50 -11.12 -15.57
CA THR A 169 -28.76 -11.05 -16.31
C THR A 169 -29.02 -12.46 -16.85
N ASP A 170 -29.56 -13.32 -15.99
CA ASP A 170 -30.19 -14.56 -16.45
C ASP A 170 -31.71 -14.41 -16.35
N GLU A 171 -32.30 -14.70 -17.51
CA GLU A 171 -33.68 -14.52 -17.90
C GLU A 171 -34.65 -15.23 -16.96
N VAL A 172 -35.72 -14.51 -16.59
CA VAL A 172 -36.94 -15.11 -16.07
C VAL A 172 -37.56 -15.94 -17.19
N THR A 173 -37.29 -17.24 -17.21
CA THR A 173 -38.09 -18.18 -17.98
C THR A 173 -39.35 -18.50 -17.18
N GLU A 174 -40.48 -17.99 -17.66
CA GLU A 174 -41.81 -18.43 -17.26
C GLU A 174 -41.92 -19.94 -17.48
N GLN A 175 -42.09 -20.71 -16.39
CA GLN A 175 -42.70 -22.03 -16.45
C GLN A 175 -44.05 -21.95 -15.74
N ASN A 176 -45.09 -21.86 -16.56
CA ASN A 176 -46.45 -22.21 -16.18
C ASN A 176 -46.77 -23.62 -16.72
N ASP A 177 -47.71 -24.23 -16.01
CA ASP A 177 -48.56 -25.37 -16.36
C ASP A 177 -48.12 -26.76 -15.88
N ASP A 178 -48.63 -27.10 -14.69
CA ASP A 178 -49.58 -28.19 -14.42
C ASP A 178 -49.26 -29.64 -14.87
N GLU A 179 -49.12 -30.55 -13.89
CA GLU A 179 -50.09 -31.65 -13.63
C GLU A 179 -49.62 -32.65 -12.55
N MET A 180 -50.24 -32.54 -11.36
CA MET A 180 -50.95 -33.58 -10.59
C MET A 180 -50.52 -35.07 -10.64
N SER A 181 -50.14 -35.64 -9.48
CA SER A 181 -50.71 -36.89 -8.88
C SER A 181 -50.03 -37.21 -7.53
N GLU A 182 -50.80 -37.17 -6.43
CA GLU A 182 -51.20 -38.32 -5.58
C GLU A 182 -50.08 -38.92 -4.71
N GLU A 183 -50.16 -38.69 -3.38
CA GLU A 183 -50.40 -39.71 -2.33
C GLU A 183 -49.08 -40.28 -1.75
N ALA A 184 -48.88 -40.54 -0.45
CA ALA A 184 -49.66 -40.43 0.76
C ALA A 184 -48.71 -40.55 1.98
N LEU A 185 -49.19 -40.03 3.11
CA LEU A 185 -48.78 -40.24 4.52
C LEU A 185 -47.50 -39.56 5.04
#